data_AF-W4DBL9-F1
#
_entry.id   AF-W4DBL9-F1
#
_cell.length_a   1.000
_cell.length_b   1.000
_cell.length_c   1.000
_cell.angle_alpha   90.00
_cell.angle_beta   90.00
_cell.angle_gamma   90.00
#
_symmetry.space_group_name_H-M   'P 1'
#
loop_
_entity.id
_entity.type
_entity.pdbx_description
1 polymer ?
#
loop_
_entity_poly.entity_id
_entity_poly.type
_entity_poly.pdbx_seq_one_letter_code
_entity_poly.pdbx_strand_id
1 'polypeptide(L)'
;MGDEQMLLELKAILEDLNIEGVDSIQVNDSLADYGLNSAGLLRLILAVEEQFGFQFKDEDFDSENFETLESLITYIARRKEDSHE
;
A
#
# COMPACT_ATOMS: atom_id res chain seq x y z
N MET A 1 -3.20 -15.61 1.23
CA MET A 1 -2.72 -14.72 0.15
C MET A 1 -1.22 -14.60 0.36
N GLY A 2 -0.37 -14.93 -0.63
CA GLY A 2 1.08 -14.85 -0.45
C GLY A 2 1.59 -13.41 -0.62
N ASP A 3 2.75 -13.08 -0.04
CA ASP A 3 3.38 -11.75 -0.11
C ASP A 3 3.56 -11.27 -1.57
N GLU A 4 3.92 -12.20 -2.46
CA GLU A 4 4.08 -11.96 -3.89
C GLU A 4 2.79 -11.46 -4.55
N GLN A 5 1.63 -12.00 -4.14
CA GLN A 5 0.33 -11.56 -4.67
C GLN A 5 0.01 -10.14 -4.21
N MET A 6 0.26 -9.80 -2.94
CA MET A 6 0.01 -8.45 -2.42
C MET A 6 0.87 -7.41 -3.13
N LEU A 7 2.13 -7.76 -3.43
CA LEU A 7 3.03 -6.90 -4.18
C LEU A 7 2.53 -6.63 -5.60
N LEU A 8 2.01 -7.65 -6.29
CA LEU A 8 1.39 -7.48 -7.61
C LEU A 8 0.18 -6.54 -7.56
N GLU A 9 -0.72 -6.72 -6.58
CA GLU A 9 -1.89 -5.86 -6.43
C GLU A 9 -1.48 -4.42 -6.13
N LEU A 10 -0.49 -4.21 -5.25
CA LEU A 10 0.05 -2.88 -4.95
C LEU A 10 0.69 -2.22 -6.16
N LYS A 11 1.47 -2.97 -6.95
CA LYS A 11 2.03 -2.47 -8.21
C LYS A 11 0.94 -2.07 -9.19
N ALA A 12 -0.12 -2.87 -9.32
CA ALA A 12 -1.25 -2.53 -10.20
C ALA A 12 -1.96 -1.24 -9.75
N ILE A 13 -2.13 -1.02 -8.45
CA ILE A 13 -2.70 0.23 -7.92
C ILE A 13 -1.78 1.41 -8.23
N LEU A 14 -0.47 1.26 -8.02
CA LEU A 14 0.51 2.30 -8.33
C LEU A 14 0.55 2.63 -9.83
N GLU A 15 0.39 1.64 -10.71
CA GLU A 15 0.21 1.83 -12.15
C GLU A 15 -1.06 2.64 -12.46
N ASP A 16 -2.19 2.33 -11.82
CA ASP A 16 -3.45 3.07 -11.99
C ASP A 16 -3.31 4.55 -11.54
N LEU A 17 -2.51 4.78 -10.49
CA LEU A 17 -2.18 6.12 -10.01
C LEU A 17 -1.19 6.88 -10.90
N ASN A 18 -0.72 6.27 -12.00
CA ASN A 18 0.26 6.83 -12.92
C ASN A 18 1.59 7.19 -12.21
N ILE A 19 2.05 6.34 -11.31
CA ILE A 19 3.36 6.48 -10.66
C ILE A 19 4.45 5.98 -11.61
N GLU A 20 5.36 6.88 -11.99
CA GLU A 20 6.50 6.51 -12.83
C GLU A 20 7.50 5.64 -12.05
N GLY A 21 8.02 4.60 -12.70
CA GLY A 21 9.04 3.74 -12.10
C GLY A 21 8.53 2.63 -11.20
N VAL A 22 7.20 2.40 -11.14
CA VAL A 22 6.56 1.32 -10.34
C VAL A 22 7.18 -0.07 -10.50
N ASP A 23 7.64 -0.42 -11.69
CA ASP A 23 8.32 -1.69 -11.94
C ASP A 23 9.64 -1.81 -11.16
N SER A 24 10.35 -0.69 -11.02
CA SER A 24 11.64 -0.57 -10.35
C SER A 24 11.53 -0.30 -8.84
N ILE A 25 10.33 0.01 -8.32
CA ILE A 25 10.12 0.21 -6.88
C ILE A 25 10.40 -1.09 -6.15
N GLN A 26 11.32 -1.03 -5.18
CA GLN A 26 11.58 -2.13 -4.27
C GLN A 26 10.68 -2.05 -3.03
N VAL A 27 10.47 -3.18 -2.36
CA VAL A 27 9.61 -3.22 -1.17
C VAL A 27 10.13 -2.36 -0.01
N ASN A 28 11.44 -2.21 0.08
CA ASN A 28 12.14 -1.39 1.08
C ASN A 28 12.34 0.06 0.64
N ASP A 29 11.86 0.42 -0.56
CA ASP A 29 12.03 1.77 -1.09
C ASP A 29 10.94 2.70 -0.59
N SER A 30 11.30 3.97 -0.44
CA SER A 30 10.41 4.96 0.13
C SER A 30 9.45 5.46 -0.93
N LEU A 31 8.15 5.26 -0.72
CA LEU A 31 7.11 5.65 -1.66
C LEU A 31 7.16 7.16 -1.99
N ALA A 32 7.55 7.98 -1.00
CA ALA A 32 7.72 9.41 -1.16
C ALA A 32 8.77 9.78 -2.24
N ASP A 33 9.81 8.96 -2.43
CA ASP A 33 10.87 9.21 -3.43
C ASP A 33 10.32 9.06 -4.87
N TYR A 34 9.32 8.19 -5.05
CA TYR A 34 8.61 7.99 -6.33
C TYR A 34 7.49 8.99 -6.58
N GLY A 35 7.40 10.06 -5.78
CA GLY A 35 6.40 11.11 -5.96
C GLY A 35 5.04 10.81 -5.33
N LEU A 36 4.92 9.79 -4.47
CA LEU A 36 3.75 9.63 -3.61
C LEU A 36 3.76 10.67 -2.49
N ASN A 37 3.24 11.85 -2.82
CA ASN A 37 2.93 12.89 -1.86
C ASN A 37 1.63 12.57 -1.09
N SER A 38 1.28 13.41 -0.10
CA SER A 38 0.08 13.28 0.73
C SER A 38 -1.22 12.99 -0.06
N ALA A 39 -1.41 13.62 -1.23
CA ALA A 39 -2.57 13.34 -2.09
C ALA A 39 -2.50 12.00 -2.82
N GLY A 40 -1.31 11.57 -3.25
CA GLY A 40 -1.09 10.26 -3.86
C GLY A 40 -1.27 9.14 -2.83
N LEU A 41 -0.80 9.37 -1.61
CA LEU A 41 -0.97 8.46 -0.50
C LEU A 41 -2.45 8.25 -0.16
N LEU A 42 -3.24 9.32 -0.07
CA LEU A 42 -4.69 9.22 0.14
C LEU A 42 -5.37 8.36 -0.95
N ARG A 43 -4.98 8.51 -2.22
CA ARG A 43 -5.53 7.69 -3.31
C ARG A 43 -5.08 6.23 -3.24
N LEU A 44 -3.81 5.99 -2.89
CA LEU A 44 -3.27 4.65 -2.66
C LEU A 44 -4.07 3.95 -1.57
N ILE A 45 -4.30 4.64 -0.46
CA ILE A 45 -5.08 4.13 0.68
C ILE A 45 -6.48 3.76 0.23
N LEU A 46 -7.22 4.68 -0.41
CA LEU A 46 -8.57 4.40 -0.91
C LEU A 46 -8.61 3.21 -1.87
N ALA A 47 -7.66 3.15 -2.82
CA ALA A 47 -7.59 2.06 -3.78
C ALA A 47 -7.27 0.71 -3.09
N VAL A 48 -6.39 0.70 -2.09
CA VAL A 48 -6.09 -0.48 -1.28
C VAL A 48 -7.32 -0.89 -0.45
N GLU A 49 -8.02 0.04 0.19
CA GLU A 49 -9.25 -0.23 0.93
C GLU A 49 -10.30 -0.92 0.04
N GLU A 50 -10.52 -0.38 -1.16
CA GLU A 50 -11.45 -0.93 -2.14
C GLU A 50 -11.01 -2.30 -2.67
N GLN A 51 -9.72 -2.47 -3.00
CA GLN A 51 -9.20 -3.74 -3.53
C GLN A 51 -9.20 -4.87 -2.51
N PHE A 52 -8.77 -4.58 -1.29
CA PHE A 52 -8.60 -5.61 -0.27
C PHE A 52 -9.84 -5.77 0.62
N GLY A 53 -10.77 -4.81 0.58
CA GLY A 53 -12.05 -4.84 1.29
C GLY A 53 -11.92 -4.53 2.78
N PHE A 54 -11.02 -3.62 3.16
CA PHE A 54 -10.85 -3.19 4.55
C PHE A 54 -10.81 -1.66 4.65
N GLN A 55 -10.85 -1.10 5.86
CA GLN A 55 -10.67 0.33 6.09
C GLN A 55 -9.45 0.58 6.99
N PHE A 56 -8.62 1.55 6.63
CA PHE A 56 -7.57 2.07 7.51
C PHE A 56 -8.23 2.92 8.60
N LYS A 57 -7.77 2.78 9.85
CA LYS A 57 -8.20 3.69 10.92
C LYS A 57 -7.31 4.93 10.89
N ASP A 58 -7.80 6.07 11.40
CA ASP A 58 -6.98 7.27 11.62
C ASP A 58 -5.66 6.98 12.34
N GLU A 59 -5.68 6.03 13.29
CA GLU A 59 -4.50 5.59 14.05
C GLU A 59 -3.47 4.82 13.20
N ASP A 60 -3.89 4.31 12.03
CA ASP A 60 -3.03 3.57 11.12
C ASP A 60 -2.34 4.48 10.10
N PHE A 61 -2.79 5.74 9.95
CA PHE A 61 -2.20 6.81 9.11
C PHE A 61 -0.82 7.30 9.57
N ASP A 62 -0.14 6.53 10.42
CA ASP A 62 1.23 6.78 10.78
C ASP A 62 2.14 6.64 9.56
N SER A 63 2.98 7.66 9.36
CA SER A 63 3.92 7.77 8.25
C SER A 63 4.78 6.50 8.07
N GLU A 64 5.05 5.78 9.16
CA GLU A 64 5.84 4.54 9.17
C GLU A 64 5.17 3.38 8.42
N ASN A 65 3.83 3.25 8.51
CA ASN A 65 3.08 2.22 7.78
C ASN A 65 3.03 2.47 6.27
N PHE A 66 3.23 3.73 5.89
CA PHE A 66 3.12 4.23 4.52
C PHE A 66 4.48 4.66 3.94
N GLU A 67 5.56 4.42 4.67
CA GLU A 67 6.90 4.81 4.24
C GLU A 67 7.34 3.97 3.04
N THR A 68 7.09 2.66 3.09
CA THR A 68 7.54 1.68 2.10
C THR A 68 6.42 0.70 1.73
N LEU A 69 6.57 0.03 0.57
CA LEU A 69 5.67 -1.04 0.15
C LEU A 69 5.64 -2.21 1.14
N GLU A 70 6.78 -2.54 1.76
CA GLU A 70 6.89 -3.63 2.73
C GLU A 70 6.02 -3.37 3.97
N SER A 71 6.09 -2.15 4.52
CA SER A 71 5.23 -1.74 5.64
C SER A 71 3.75 -1.87 5.29
N LEU A 72 3.38 -1.42 4.08
CA LEU A 72 2.01 -1.51 3.56
C LEU A 72 1.54 -2.96 3.40
N ILE A 73 2.35 -3.83 2.79
CA ILE A 73 2.05 -5.26 2.63
C ILE A 73 1.87 -5.91 3.99
N THR A 74 2.80 -5.67 4.92
CA THR A 74 2.75 -6.23 6.28
C THR A 74 1.50 -5.77 7.01
N TYR A 75 1.15 -4.49 6.87
CA TYR A 75 -0.06 -3.93 7.44
C TYR A 75 -1.32 -4.57 6.86
N ILE A 76 -1.44 -4.65 5.53
CA ILE A 76 -2.58 -5.28 4.84
C ILE A 76 -2.72 -6.74 5.29
N ALA A 77 -1.62 -7.49 5.30
CA ALA A 77 -1.59 -8.88 5.73
C ALA A 77 -2.18 -9.03 7.13
N ARG A 78 -1.69 -8.22 8.08
CA ARG A 78 -2.16 -8.23 9.47
C ARG A 78 -3.65 -7.89 9.58
N ARG A 79 -4.14 -6.90 8.82
CA ARG A 79 -5.56 -6.50 8.85
C ARG A 79 -6.48 -7.58 8.26
N LYS A 80 -6.03 -8.30 7.22
CA LYS A 80 -6.80 -9.42 6.67
C LYS A 80 -6.90 -10.60 7.63
N GLU A 81 -5.87 -10.84 8.43
CA GLU A 81 -5.91 -11.88 9.46
C GLU A 81 -6.85 -11.50 10.61
N ASP A 82 -6.86 -10.23 11.03
CA ASP A 82 -7.68 -9.72 12.14
C ASP A 82 -9.19 -9.71 11.85
N SER A 83 -9.60 -9.65 10.57
CA SER A 83 -11.04 -9.68 10.16
C SER A 83 -11.61 -11.09 9.93
N HIS A 84 -10.85 -12.14 10.25
CA HIS A 84 -11.27 -13.54 10.07
C HIS A 84 -11.40 -14.28 11.42
N GLU A 85 -11.99 -13.62 12.42
CA GLU A 85 -12.57 -14.23 13.63
C GLU A 85 -14.07 -13.95 13.75
#